data_AF-A0A248TEE9-F1
#
_entry.id   AF-A0A248TEE9-F1
#
_cell.length_a   1.000
_cell.length_b   1.000
_cell.length_c   1.000
_cell.angle_alpha   90.00
_cell.angle_beta   90.00
_cell.angle_gamma   90.00
#
_symmetry.space_group_name_H-M   'P 1'
#
loop_
_entity.id
_entity.type
_entity.pdbx_description
1 polymer ?
#
loop_
_entity_poly.entity_id
_entity_poly.type
_entity_poly.pdbx_seq_one_letter_code
_entity_poly.pdbx_strand_id
1 'polypeptide(L)'
;MRERIKDKGVCLHMKKTVMILLLIFILFPNSILANEDSSIVSEALLTSLAPVLTEEIHQFYGYEKQYNLYDTEIKKIKRNRKGYHIIVKLEITTYEKEYLPPYGQDSLVLDITPLGAKVITYKHKGDAEEKKVNHFYRKVAKDIEHSFKKKWRSYRQTRFNQFQFLASNNGWNDRLGPVTQLVKDINEEATSKYKNTIQPLIYFNKEEILILYKNKIGLNEMITLKHLGDGWVVDEREQKQGKKMSEQILSYM
;
A
#
# COMPACT_ATOMS: atom_id res chain seq x y z
N MET A 1 -23.61 -41.19 -84.55
CA MET A 1 -23.94 -39.79 -84.19
C MET A 1 -24.51 -39.73 -82.76
N ARG A 2 -23.71 -39.96 -81.71
CA ARG A 2 -24.16 -39.88 -80.30
C ARG A 2 -22.95 -39.81 -79.35
N GLU A 3 -22.20 -38.70 -79.35
CA GLU A 3 -21.16 -38.48 -78.33
C GLU A 3 -20.67 -37.03 -78.27
N ARG A 4 -21.57 -36.06 -78.06
CA ARG A 4 -21.12 -34.65 -77.91
C ARG A 4 -22.04 -33.71 -77.12
N ILE A 5 -22.77 -34.21 -76.12
CA ILE A 5 -23.72 -33.37 -75.34
C ILE A 5 -23.45 -33.39 -73.81
N LYS A 6 -22.68 -34.32 -73.26
CA LYS A 6 -22.50 -34.40 -71.80
C LYS A 6 -21.55 -33.36 -71.17
N ASP A 7 -20.73 -32.67 -71.96
CA ASP A 7 -19.59 -31.91 -71.40
C ASP A 7 -19.90 -30.43 -71.05
N LYS A 8 -20.93 -29.83 -71.67
CA LYS A 8 -21.28 -28.42 -71.40
C LYS A 8 -22.02 -28.20 -70.07
N GLY A 9 -22.72 -29.22 -69.56
CA GLY A 9 -23.47 -29.14 -68.30
C GLY A 9 -22.57 -29.13 -67.06
N VAL A 10 -21.49 -29.92 -67.08
CA VAL A 10 -20.54 -30.03 -65.96
C VAL A 10 -19.73 -28.75 -65.79
N CYS A 11 -19.27 -28.14 -66.91
CA CYS A 11 -18.49 -26.90 -66.88
C CYS A 11 -19.31 -25.70 -66.37
N LEU A 12 -20.63 -25.64 -66.67
CA LEU A 12 -21.50 -24.56 -66.22
C LEU A 12 -21.86 -24.68 -64.73
N HIS A 13 -22.05 -25.91 -64.23
CA HIS A 13 -22.24 -26.15 -62.80
C HIS A 13 -20.99 -25.82 -62.00
N MET A 14 -19.81 -26.24 -62.45
CA MET A 14 -18.55 -25.98 -61.74
C MET A 14 -18.26 -24.48 -61.62
N LYS A 15 -18.55 -23.68 -62.66
CA LYS A 15 -18.44 -22.21 -62.61
C LYS A 15 -19.40 -21.57 -61.60
N LYS A 16 -20.65 -22.05 -61.53
CA LYS A 16 -21.64 -21.55 -60.55
C LYS A 16 -21.25 -21.90 -59.12
N THR A 17 -20.76 -23.12 -58.87
CA THR A 17 -20.30 -23.54 -57.55
C THR A 17 -19.07 -22.76 -57.10
N VAL A 18 -18.11 -22.51 -58.00
CA VAL A 18 -16.94 -21.67 -57.72
C VAL A 18 -17.34 -20.22 -57.43
N MET A 19 -18.30 -19.66 -58.18
CA MET A 19 -18.77 -18.29 -57.95
C MET A 19 -19.52 -18.15 -56.62
N ILE A 20 -20.31 -19.15 -56.23
CA ILE A 20 -21.01 -19.17 -54.93
C ILE A 20 -20.00 -19.28 -53.77
N LEU A 21 -18.97 -20.13 -53.89
CA LEU A 21 -17.88 -20.23 -52.92
C LEU A 21 -17.10 -18.92 -52.77
N LEU A 22 -16.86 -18.21 -53.87
CA LEU A 22 -16.19 -16.90 -53.84
C LEU A 22 -17.06 -15.83 -53.17
N LEU A 23 -18.38 -15.87 -53.37
CA LEU A 23 -19.33 -14.93 -52.77
C LEU A 23 -19.44 -15.13 -51.24
N ILE A 24 -19.42 -16.39 -50.80
CA ILE A 24 -19.41 -16.76 -49.37
C ILE A 24 -18.15 -16.19 -48.69
N PHE A 25 -16.99 -16.23 -49.35
CA PHE A 25 -15.74 -15.68 -48.80
C PHE A 25 -15.74 -14.15 -48.64
N ILE A 26 -16.57 -13.43 -49.40
CA ILE A 26 -16.70 -11.97 -49.32
C ILE A 26 -17.75 -11.56 -48.26
N LEU A 27 -18.75 -12.41 -48.00
CA LEU A 27 -19.85 -12.13 -47.07
C LEU A 27 -19.52 -12.46 -45.60
N PHE A 28 -18.43 -13.17 -45.34
CA PHE A 28 -17.86 -13.30 -44.01
C PHE A 28 -16.69 -12.33 -43.88
N PRO A 29 -16.92 -11.06 -43.49
CA PRO A 29 -15.80 -10.23 -43.07
C PRO A 29 -15.09 -11.00 -41.97
N ASN A 30 -13.80 -11.31 -42.18
CA ASN A 30 -12.95 -11.73 -41.09
C ASN A 30 -13.08 -10.63 -40.05
N SER A 31 -13.78 -10.90 -38.95
CA SER A 31 -13.71 -10.07 -37.79
C SER A 31 -12.25 -10.15 -37.37
N ILE A 32 -11.45 -9.18 -37.82
CA ILE A 32 -10.15 -8.90 -37.24
C ILE A 32 -10.50 -8.45 -35.83
N LEU A 33 -10.59 -9.41 -34.92
CA LEU A 33 -10.44 -9.15 -33.51
C LEU A 33 -9.04 -8.57 -33.41
N ALA A 34 -8.96 -7.25 -33.32
CA ALA A 34 -7.74 -6.60 -32.88
C ALA A 34 -7.41 -7.26 -31.53
N ASN A 35 -6.38 -8.10 -31.53
CA ASN A 35 -5.75 -8.55 -30.31
C ASN A 35 -4.91 -7.37 -29.82
N GLU A 36 -5.60 -6.32 -29.39
CA GLU A 36 -4.97 -5.26 -28.62
C GLU A 36 -4.43 -5.96 -27.38
N ASP A 37 -3.12 -5.86 -27.15
CA ASP A 37 -2.46 -6.45 -25.99
C ASP A 37 -3.09 -5.81 -24.74
N SER A 38 -4.14 -6.46 -24.24
CA SER A 38 -4.94 -5.99 -23.09
C SER A 38 -4.07 -5.77 -21.84
N SER A 39 -2.89 -6.41 -21.80
CA SER A 39 -1.81 -6.17 -20.85
C SER A 39 -1.27 -4.75 -20.94
N ILE A 40 -0.85 -4.27 -22.12
CA ILE A 40 -0.26 -2.94 -22.30
C ILE A 40 -1.26 -1.83 -21.92
N VAL A 41 -2.53 -1.98 -22.29
CA VAL A 41 -3.57 -1.00 -21.91
C VAL A 41 -3.77 -0.97 -20.39
N SER A 42 -3.76 -2.14 -19.74
CA SER A 42 -3.87 -2.25 -18.29
C SER A 42 -2.64 -1.67 -17.58
N GLU A 43 -1.44 -1.94 -18.08
CA GLU A 43 -0.18 -1.39 -17.58
C GLU A 43 -0.12 0.14 -17.73
N ALA A 44 -0.52 0.67 -18.89
CA ALA A 44 -0.60 2.11 -19.11
C ALA A 44 -1.60 2.77 -18.14
N LEU A 45 -2.75 2.13 -17.90
CA LEU A 45 -3.72 2.60 -16.91
C LEU A 45 -3.14 2.58 -15.49
N LEU A 46 -2.54 1.47 -15.05
CA LEU A 46 -1.92 1.38 -13.71
C LEU A 46 -0.79 2.39 -13.55
N THR A 47 0.06 2.55 -14.57
CA THR A 47 1.12 3.57 -14.59
C THR A 47 0.56 4.98 -14.44
N SER A 48 -0.52 5.30 -15.14
CA SER A 48 -1.18 6.61 -15.02
C SER A 48 -1.81 6.85 -13.65
N LEU A 49 -2.21 5.79 -12.95
CA LEU A 49 -2.82 5.85 -11.62
C LEU A 49 -1.77 5.87 -10.50
N ALA A 50 -0.52 5.46 -10.77
CA ALA A 50 0.52 5.27 -9.77
C ALA A 50 0.68 6.45 -8.79
N PRO A 51 0.66 7.74 -9.22
CA PRO A 51 0.77 8.85 -8.26
C PRO A 51 -0.37 8.87 -7.24
N VAL A 52 -1.62 8.64 -7.68
CA VAL A 52 -2.80 8.61 -6.80
C VAL A 52 -2.76 7.38 -5.89
N LEU A 53 -2.34 6.23 -6.41
CA LEU A 53 -2.21 5.00 -5.61
C LEU A 53 -1.17 5.17 -4.49
N THR A 54 0.01 5.68 -4.84
CA THR A 54 1.09 5.91 -3.88
C THR A 54 0.65 6.86 -2.77
N GLU A 55 0.05 8.00 -3.12
CA GLU A 55 -0.44 8.98 -2.15
C GLU A 55 -1.47 8.36 -1.20
N GLU A 56 -2.46 7.64 -1.73
CA GLU A 56 -3.56 7.09 -0.93
C GLU A 56 -3.09 5.95 -0.02
N ILE A 57 -2.16 5.11 -0.49
CA ILE A 57 -1.52 4.09 0.34
C ILE A 57 -0.73 4.76 1.47
N HIS A 58 0.12 5.75 1.16
CA HIS A 58 0.94 6.43 2.17
C HIS A 58 0.09 7.17 3.19
N GLN A 59 -0.99 7.81 2.76
CA GLN A 59 -1.97 8.44 3.66
C GLN A 59 -2.67 7.42 4.56
N PHE A 60 -3.08 6.27 4.02
CA PHE A 60 -3.76 5.24 4.79
C PHE A 60 -2.87 4.67 5.92
N TYR A 61 -1.64 4.29 5.59
CA TYR A 61 -0.70 3.74 6.58
C TYR A 61 -0.09 4.83 7.47
N GLY A 62 -0.03 6.07 6.96
CA GLY A 62 0.62 7.20 7.57
C GLY A 62 2.14 7.12 7.50
N TYR A 63 2.71 6.37 6.54
CA TYR A 63 4.14 6.28 6.24
C TYR A 63 4.34 5.70 4.84
N GLU A 64 5.57 5.80 4.32
CA GLU A 64 5.92 5.20 3.03
C GLU A 64 5.83 3.68 3.10
N LYS A 65 4.82 3.12 2.44
CA LYS A 65 4.67 1.67 2.25
C LYS A 65 4.91 1.31 0.79
N GLN A 66 5.59 0.19 0.58
CA GLN A 66 5.96 -0.25 -0.77
C GLN A 66 4.85 -1.10 -1.37
N TYR A 67 4.74 -1.03 -2.69
CA TYR A 67 3.91 -1.91 -3.52
C TYR A 67 4.51 -1.97 -4.91
N ASN A 68 4.08 -2.96 -5.69
CA ASN A 68 4.50 -3.12 -7.07
C ASN A 68 3.30 -2.93 -8.00
N LEU A 69 3.49 -2.11 -9.04
CA LEU A 69 2.47 -1.91 -10.07
C LEU A 69 2.23 -3.20 -10.87
N TYR A 70 3.26 -4.02 -11.09
CA TYR A 70 3.12 -5.31 -11.80
C TYR A 70 2.26 -6.32 -11.04
N ASP A 71 2.28 -6.27 -9.71
CA ASP A 71 1.48 -7.16 -8.84
C ASP A 71 0.09 -6.56 -8.52
N THR A 72 -0.24 -5.40 -9.10
CA THR A 72 -1.53 -4.75 -8.89
C THR A 72 -2.56 -5.30 -9.87
N GLU A 73 -3.69 -5.77 -9.35
CA GLU A 73 -4.73 -6.41 -10.15
C GLU A 73 -5.94 -5.49 -10.37
N ILE A 74 -6.28 -5.28 -11.64
CA ILE A 74 -7.54 -4.64 -12.01
C ILE A 74 -8.67 -5.66 -11.92
N LYS A 75 -9.47 -5.59 -10.85
CA LYS A 75 -10.60 -6.51 -10.64
C LYS A 75 -11.82 -6.15 -11.46
N LYS A 76 -12.04 -4.85 -11.73
CA LYS A 76 -13.22 -4.39 -12.46
C LYS A 76 -13.01 -3.01 -13.07
N ILE A 77 -13.43 -2.85 -14.32
CA ILE A 77 -13.61 -1.56 -14.97
C ILE A 77 -15.08 -1.44 -15.38
N LYS A 78 -15.76 -0.36 -14.98
CA LYS A 78 -17.13 -0.08 -15.42
C LYS A 78 -17.30 1.40 -15.73
N ARG A 79 -18.03 1.71 -16.80
CA ARG A 79 -18.50 3.07 -17.05
C ARG A 79 -19.70 3.35 -16.14
N ASN A 80 -19.65 4.42 -15.35
CA ASN A 80 -20.72 4.73 -14.39
C ASN A 80 -21.92 5.42 -15.05
N ARG A 81 -21.66 6.34 -15.99
CA ARG A 81 -22.65 7.22 -16.63
C ARG A 81 -22.26 7.51 -18.08
N LYS A 82 -23.15 8.16 -18.85
CA LYS A 82 -22.75 8.76 -20.15
C LYS A 82 -21.62 9.77 -19.90
N GLY A 83 -20.55 9.71 -20.71
CA GLY A 83 -19.34 10.52 -20.56
C GLY A 83 -18.11 9.72 -20.10
N TYR A 84 -17.07 10.43 -19.71
CA TYR A 84 -15.75 9.88 -19.36
C TYR A 84 -15.60 9.61 -17.85
N HIS A 85 -16.59 8.96 -17.24
CA HIS A 85 -16.56 8.53 -15.83
C HIS A 85 -16.38 7.02 -15.75
N ILE A 86 -15.19 6.59 -15.34
CA ILE A 86 -14.81 5.18 -15.29
C ILE A 86 -14.51 4.79 -13.84
N ILE A 87 -15.26 3.83 -13.33
CA ILE A 87 -15.00 3.25 -12.02
C ILE A 87 -14.07 2.07 -12.18
N VAL A 88 -12.92 2.13 -11.53
CA VAL A 88 -11.91 1.06 -11.51
C VAL A 88 -11.81 0.51 -10.09
N LYS A 89 -11.90 -0.81 -9.94
CA LYS A 89 -11.59 -1.51 -8.69
C LYS A 89 -10.25 -2.20 -8.83
N LEU A 90 -9.35 -1.92 -7.89
CA LEU A 90 -8.01 -2.49 -7.81
C LEU A 90 -7.85 -3.35 -6.56
N GLU A 91 -6.94 -4.32 -6.63
CA GLU A 91 -6.34 -5.00 -5.48
C GLU A 91 -4.81 -4.86 -5.55
N ILE A 92 -4.20 -4.47 -4.44
CA ILE A 92 -2.79 -4.12 -4.33
C ILE A 92 -2.20 -4.88 -3.14
N THR A 93 -1.07 -5.53 -3.36
CA THR A 93 -0.26 -6.09 -2.27
C THR A 93 0.78 -5.07 -1.83
N THR A 94 0.74 -4.70 -0.56
CA THR A 94 1.70 -3.78 0.06
C THR A 94 2.63 -4.52 1.03
N TYR A 95 3.84 -4.00 1.22
CA TYR A 95 4.87 -4.61 2.07
C TYR A 95 5.77 -3.54 2.70
N GLU A 96 6.47 -3.92 3.79
CA GLU A 96 7.34 -3.01 4.55
C GLU A 96 8.74 -2.89 3.92
N LYS A 97 9.31 -3.99 3.44
CA LYS A 97 10.65 -4.07 2.83
C LYS A 97 10.71 -5.24 1.85
N GLU A 98 11.40 -5.09 0.71
CA GLU A 98 11.84 -6.18 -0.19
C GLU A 98 10.85 -7.37 -0.33
N TYR A 99 9.55 -7.08 -0.48
CA TYR A 99 8.50 -8.11 -0.55
C TYR A 99 8.47 -9.09 0.64
N LEU A 100 8.88 -8.66 1.82
CA LEU A 100 8.81 -9.41 3.07
C LEU A 100 7.55 -9.02 3.87
N PRO A 101 6.96 -9.98 4.60
CA PRO A 101 5.84 -9.68 5.49
C PRO A 101 6.26 -8.69 6.59
N PRO A 102 5.31 -7.94 7.16
CA PRO A 102 3.86 -8.09 6.98
C PRO A 102 3.32 -7.55 5.66
N TYR A 103 2.44 -8.32 5.02
CA TYR A 103 1.74 -7.93 3.81
C TYR A 103 0.38 -7.31 4.10
N GLY A 104 0.07 -6.23 3.39
CA GLY A 104 -1.27 -5.65 3.31
C GLY A 104 -1.95 -6.02 1.99
N GLN A 105 -3.22 -6.45 2.05
CA GLN A 105 -4.06 -6.62 0.88
C GLN A 105 -5.05 -5.45 0.82
N ASP A 106 -4.74 -4.49 -0.04
CA ASP A 106 -5.44 -3.22 -0.16
C ASP A 106 -6.37 -3.23 -1.38
N SER A 107 -7.64 -2.87 -1.19
CA SER A 107 -8.63 -2.77 -2.26
C SER A 107 -9.12 -1.33 -2.39
N LEU A 108 -8.87 -0.74 -3.56
CA LEU A 108 -9.24 0.62 -3.88
C LEU A 108 -10.34 0.64 -4.94
N VAL A 109 -11.26 1.59 -4.81
CA VAL A 109 -12.23 1.93 -5.86
C VAL A 109 -11.99 3.37 -6.27
N LEU A 110 -11.68 3.59 -7.54
CA LEU A 110 -11.37 4.89 -8.13
C LEU A 110 -12.50 5.36 -9.04
N ASP A 111 -12.80 6.65 -9.04
CA ASP A 111 -13.53 7.33 -10.11
C ASP A 111 -12.53 8.09 -10.97
N ILE A 112 -12.41 7.69 -12.24
CA ILE A 112 -11.49 8.27 -13.21
C ILE A 112 -12.29 9.17 -14.15
N THR A 113 -11.81 10.40 -14.27
CA THR A 113 -12.34 11.45 -15.14
C THR A 113 -11.23 12.06 -15.98
N PRO A 114 -11.53 12.90 -16.99
CA PRO A 114 -10.51 13.64 -17.72
C PRO A 114 -9.66 14.57 -16.84
N LEU A 115 -10.14 14.92 -15.63
CA LEU A 115 -9.42 15.76 -14.68
C LEU A 115 -8.49 14.96 -13.75
N GLY A 116 -8.54 13.63 -13.79
CA GLY A 116 -7.76 12.74 -12.93
C GLY A 116 -8.61 11.68 -12.23
N ALA A 117 -7.97 10.95 -11.31
CA ALA A 117 -8.58 9.88 -10.53
C ALA A 117 -8.78 10.30 -9.08
N LYS A 118 -9.89 9.84 -8.48
CA LYS A 118 -10.19 10.04 -7.06
C LYS A 118 -10.54 8.70 -6.41
N VAL A 119 -9.99 8.42 -5.23
CA VAL A 119 -10.41 7.26 -4.43
C VAL A 119 -11.80 7.52 -3.82
N ILE A 120 -12.71 6.59 -4.08
CA ILE A 120 -14.04 6.52 -3.49
C ILE A 120 -14.01 5.69 -2.21
N THR A 121 -13.29 4.58 -2.26
CA THR A 121 -13.23 3.62 -1.15
C THR A 121 -11.82 3.03 -1.07
N TYR A 122 -11.28 2.98 0.14
CA TYR A 122 -10.06 2.24 0.49
C TYR A 122 -10.41 1.18 1.54
N LYS A 123 -10.01 -0.07 1.31
CA LYS A 123 -10.17 -1.16 2.27
C LYS A 123 -8.85 -1.89 2.45
N HIS A 124 -8.47 -2.13 3.68
CA HIS A 124 -7.24 -2.84 4.03
C HIS A 124 -7.53 -4.18 4.71
N LYS A 125 -6.75 -5.19 4.37
CA LYS A 125 -6.71 -6.48 5.06
C LYS A 125 -5.27 -6.95 5.24
N GLY A 126 -4.73 -6.72 6.43
CA GLY A 126 -3.43 -7.27 6.84
C GLY A 126 -3.43 -8.80 6.97
N ASP A 127 -2.28 -9.39 6.70
CA ASP A 127 -2.01 -10.81 6.87
C ASP A 127 -1.89 -11.23 8.35
N ALA A 128 -1.49 -12.48 8.60
CA ALA A 128 -1.33 -12.99 9.96
C ALA A 128 -0.17 -12.32 10.71
N GLU A 129 0.92 -12.00 10.02
CA GLU A 129 2.09 -11.36 10.62
C GLU A 129 1.79 -9.90 10.97
N GLU A 130 1.07 -9.16 10.13
CA GLU A 130 0.66 -7.78 10.42
C GLU A 130 -0.23 -7.75 11.68
N LYS A 131 -1.17 -8.69 11.79
CA LYS A 131 -2.02 -8.81 12.98
C LYS A 131 -1.20 -9.12 14.23
N LYS A 132 -0.18 -9.97 14.11
CA LYS A 132 0.72 -10.33 15.20
C LYS A 132 1.58 -9.14 15.64
N VAL A 133 2.16 -8.41 14.68
CA VAL A 133 2.90 -7.16 14.91
C VAL A 133 1.98 -6.13 15.59
N ASN A 134 0.81 -5.87 15.03
CA ASN A 134 -0.19 -4.94 15.58
C ASN A 134 -0.66 -5.36 16.98
N HIS A 135 -0.79 -6.66 17.25
CA HIS A 135 -1.09 -7.16 18.59
C HIS A 135 0.04 -6.89 19.58
N PHE A 136 1.28 -7.18 19.19
CA PHE A 136 2.46 -6.93 20.03
C PHE A 136 2.62 -5.44 20.34
N TYR A 137 2.54 -4.56 19.33
CA TYR A 137 2.58 -3.10 19.53
C TYR A 137 1.53 -2.62 20.53
N ARG A 138 0.28 -3.11 20.42
CA ARG A 138 -0.78 -2.76 21.38
C ARG A 138 -0.48 -3.25 22.80
N LYS A 139 0.12 -4.43 22.95
CA LYS A 139 0.49 -4.97 24.26
C LYS A 139 1.62 -4.16 24.89
N VAL A 140 2.65 -3.81 24.12
CA VAL A 140 3.75 -2.95 24.58
C VAL A 140 3.24 -1.56 24.94
N ALA A 141 2.44 -0.93 24.08
CA ALA A 141 1.85 0.39 24.33
C ALA A 141 1.08 0.42 25.66
N LYS A 142 0.19 -0.56 25.87
CA LYS A 142 -0.57 -0.68 27.13
C LYS A 142 0.32 -0.86 28.36
N ASP A 143 1.38 -1.66 28.25
CA ASP A 143 2.30 -1.88 29.37
C ASP A 143 3.05 -0.58 29.72
N ILE A 144 3.56 0.13 28.71
CA ILE A 144 4.22 1.43 28.85
C ILE A 144 3.25 2.46 29.45
N GLU A 145 2.06 2.63 28.85
CA GLU A 145 1.04 3.59 29.32
C GLU A 145 0.65 3.35 30.78
N HIS A 146 0.62 2.09 31.22
CA HIS A 146 0.32 1.75 32.61
C HIS A 146 1.46 2.09 33.57
N SER A 147 2.71 1.99 33.12
CA SER A 147 3.88 2.32 33.93
C SER A 147 4.02 3.81 34.24
N PHE A 148 3.52 4.69 33.37
CA PHE A 148 3.62 6.15 33.56
C PHE A 148 2.25 6.78 33.81
N LYS A 149 2.12 7.55 34.90
CA LYS A 149 0.85 8.20 35.29
C LYS A 149 0.60 9.50 34.52
N LYS A 150 0.49 9.43 33.19
CA LYS A 150 0.24 10.59 32.31
C LYS A 150 -1.22 10.67 31.84
N LYS A 151 -1.63 11.86 31.39
CA LYS A 151 -2.96 12.11 30.79
C LYS A 151 -2.94 11.77 29.30
N TRP A 152 -2.81 10.49 28.93
CA TRP A 152 -2.59 10.05 27.54
C TRP A 152 -3.57 10.59 26.50
N ARG A 153 -4.81 10.91 26.90
CA ARG A 153 -5.84 11.48 26.02
C ARG A 153 -5.51 12.86 25.44
N SER A 154 -4.57 13.61 26.03
CA SER A 154 -4.14 14.92 25.50
C SER A 154 -3.06 14.83 24.41
N TYR A 155 -2.63 13.62 24.05
CA TYR A 155 -1.57 13.40 23.08
C TYR A 155 -2.11 12.67 21.86
N ARG A 156 -1.52 12.97 20.71
CA ARG A 156 -1.59 12.09 19.55
C ARG A 156 -0.50 11.03 19.70
N GLN A 157 -0.88 9.76 19.59
CA GLN A 157 0.04 8.63 19.58
C GLN A 157 0.33 8.21 18.13
N THR A 158 1.61 7.97 17.82
CA THR A 158 2.05 7.40 16.56
C THR A 158 3.19 6.41 16.77
N ARG A 159 3.43 5.54 15.79
CA ARG A 159 4.74 4.89 15.65
C ARG A 159 5.77 5.91 15.17
N PHE A 160 7.05 5.57 15.27
CA PHE A 160 8.13 6.44 14.81
C PHE A 160 8.05 6.76 13.32
N ASN A 161 7.92 5.75 12.45
CA ASN A 161 7.74 5.97 11.00
C ASN A 161 6.54 6.87 10.67
N GLN A 162 5.44 6.71 11.39
CA GLN A 162 4.25 7.55 11.25
C GLN A 162 4.49 8.99 11.69
N PHE A 163 5.25 9.18 12.78
CA PHE A 163 5.69 10.50 13.19
C PHE A 163 6.55 11.16 12.13
N GLN A 164 7.51 10.43 11.54
CA GLN A 164 8.37 10.96 10.48
C GLN A 164 7.56 11.44 9.28
N PHE A 165 6.64 10.61 8.78
CA PHE A 165 5.77 10.98 7.66
C PHE A 165 4.92 12.22 7.97
N LEU A 166 4.29 12.27 9.14
CA LEU A 166 3.50 13.43 9.55
C LEU A 166 4.37 14.68 9.67
N ALA A 167 5.54 14.58 10.30
CA ALA A 167 6.43 15.70 10.48
C ALA A 167 6.93 16.25 9.13
N SER A 168 7.35 15.37 8.21
CA SER A 168 7.77 15.76 6.86
C SER A 168 6.66 16.48 6.10
N ASN A 169 5.44 15.92 6.09
CA ASN A 169 4.31 16.51 5.36
C ASN A 169 3.80 17.83 5.96
N ASN A 170 4.09 18.09 7.23
CA ASN A 170 3.70 19.34 7.91
C ASN A 170 4.88 20.33 8.07
N GLY A 171 6.06 20.00 7.56
CA GLY A 171 7.26 20.85 7.70
C GLY A 171 7.79 20.98 9.13
N TRP A 172 7.53 20.01 10.01
CA TRP A 172 7.97 20.01 11.42
C TRP A 172 9.43 19.57 11.59
N ASN A 173 10.34 20.22 10.87
CA ASN A 173 11.77 19.89 10.88
C ASN A 173 12.41 20.10 12.26
N ASP A 174 11.92 21.09 13.01
CA ASP A 174 12.30 21.39 14.40
C ASP A 174 12.02 20.22 15.36
N ARG A 175 10.96 19.44 15.10
CA ARG A 175 10.59 18.25 15.86
C ARG A 175 11.29 17.00 15.33
N LEU A 176 11.34 16.87 14.00
CA LEU A 176 11.79 15.66 13.33
C LEU A 176 13.25 15.35 13.61
N GLY A 177 14.12 16.36 13.56
CA GLY A 177 15.56 16.19 13.78
C GLY A 177 15.89 15.60 15.16
N PRO A 178 15.51 16.27 16.27
CA PRO A 178 15.77 15.80 17.62
C PRO A 178 15.18 14.41 17.91
N VAL A 179 13.93 14.16 17.48
CA VAL A 179 13.28 12.86 17.70
C VAL A 179 14.00 11.75 16.91
N THR A 180 14.39 12.02 15.67
CA THR A 180 15.12 11.05 14.84
C THR A 180 16.48 10.69 15.44
N GLN A 181 17.22 11.69 15.93
CA GLN A 181 18.50 11.45 16.60
C GLN A 181 18.33 10.57 17.85
N LEU A 182 17.38 10.89 18.72
CA LEU A 182 17.12 10.10 19.93
C LEU A 182 16.70 8.65 19.60
N VAL A 183 15.84 8.47 18.59
CA VAL A 183 15.42 7.12 18.17
C VAL A 183 16.59 6.34 17.58
N LYS A 184 17.53 7.00 16.88
CA LYS A 184 18.76 6.36 16.41
C LYS A 184 19.62 5.87 17.58
N ASP A 185 19.81 6.70 18.59
CA ASP A 185 20.59 6.37 19.79
C ASP A 185 19.95 5.19 20.58
N ILE A 186 18.61 5.10 20.58
CA ILE A 186 17.88 3.98 21.20
C ILE A 186 18.07 2.67 20.42
N ASN A 187 18.21 2.75 19.10
CA ASN A 187 18.18 1.60 18.19
C ASN A 187 19.56 0.97 17.91
N GLU A 188 20.63 1.38 18.59
CA GLU A 188 21.95 0.74 18.41
C GLU A 188 21.89 -0.79 18.68
N GLU A 189 22.61 -1.51 17.81
CA GLU A 189 22.22 -2.75 17.13
C GLU A 189 21.55 -3.86 17.98
N ALA A 190 20.48 -4.43 17.43
CA ALA A 190 19.92 -5.70 17.89
C ALA A 190 20.61 -6.87 17.17
N THR A 191 21.51 -7.56 17.85
CA THR A 191 22.26 -8.72 17.34
C THR A 191 21.45 -10.03 17.30
N SER A 192 20.15 -10.00 17.66
CA SER A 192 19.31 -11.20 17.76
C SER A 192 18.35 -11.37 16.56
N LYS A 193 18.04 -12.64 16.23
CA LYS A 193 17.04 -13.04 15.22
C LYS A 193 15.61 -12.60 15.59
N TYR A 194 15.33 -12.43 16.87
CA TYR A 194 14.05 -11.96 17.38
C TYR A 194 14.25 -10.65 18.12
N LYS A 195 13.29 -9.72 17.97
CA LYS A 195 13.23 -8.51 18.77
C LYS A 195 12.15 -8.67 19.83
N ASN A 196 12.51 -8.39 21.08
CA ASN A 196 11.58 -8.16 22.18
C ASN A 196 11.28 -6.66 22.37
N THR A 197 11.83 -5.82 21.49
CA THR A 197 11.62 -4.38 21.43
C THR A 197 10.84 -4.01 20.17
N ILE A 198 10.10 -2.90 20.23
CA ILE A 198 9.48 -2.26 19.07
C ILE A 198 10.21 -0.95 18.76
N GLN A 199 9.96 -0.37 17.58
CA GLN A 199 10.27 1.04 17.38
C GLN A 199 9.59 1.87 18.49
N PRO A 200 10.24 2.96 18.97
CA PRO A 200 9.65 3.82 19.97
C PRO A 200 8.27 4.33 19.57
N LEU A 201 7.38 4.42 20.56
CA LEU A 201 6.11 5.10 20.44
C LEU A 201 6.32 6.59 20.68
N ILE A 202 5.72 7.41 19.83
CA ILE A 202 5.81 8.86 19.94
C ILE A 202 4.44 9.38 20.36
N TYR A 203 4.40 10.12 21.46
CA TYR A 203 3.22 10.84 21.91
C TYR A 203 3.53 12.33 21.85
N PHE A 204 2.69 13.12 21.20
CA PHE A 204 3.00 14.53 21.04
C PHE A 204 1.75 15.39 21.09
N ASN A 205 1.94 16.63 21.51
CA ASN A 205 0.96 17.70 21.43
C ASN A 205 1.67 19.02 21.03
N LYS A 206 1.14 20.17 21.46
CA LYS A 206 1.76 21.48 21.18
C LYS A 206 2.90 21.82 22.12
N GLU A 207 2.94 21.24 23.32
CA GLU A 207 3.81 21.63 24.43
C GLU A 207 4.99 20.66 24.61
N GLU A 208 4.74 19.36 24.42
CA GLU A 208 5.72 18.31 24.69
C GLU A 208 5.68 17.18 23.65
N ILE A 209 6.83 16.51 23.49
CA ILE A 209 6.97 15.25 22.75
C ILE A 209 7.52 14.21 23.72
N LEU A 210 6.85 13.08 23.81
CA LEU A 210 7.26 11.94 24.62
C LEU A 210 7.70 10.81 23.69
N ILE A 211 8.92 10.32 23.90
CA ILE A 211 9.45 9.13 23.23
C ILE A 211 9.42 8.00 24.25
N LEU A 212 8.61 6.98 24.00
CA LEU A 212 8.47 5.85 24.91
C LEU A 212 8.90 4.55 24.25
N TYR A 213 9.71 3.78 24.96
CA TYR A 213 10.16 2.48 24.48
C TYR A 213 10.37 1.52 25.64
N LYS A 214 10.45 0.24 25.29
CA LYS A 214 10.84 -0.82 26.22
C LYS A 214 12.27 -1.23 25.89
N ASN A 215 13.15 -1.21 26.88
CA ASN A 215 14.53 -1.61 26.70
C ASN A 215 14.68 -3.15 26.72
N LYS A 216 15.87 -3.64 26.34
CA LYS A 216 16.15 -5.08 26.19
C LYS A 216 15.99 -5.87 27.49
N ILE A 217 16.14 -5.21 28.66
CA ILE A 217 16.00 -5.81 29.99
C ILE A 217 14.56 -5.77 30.55
N GLY A 218 13.62 -5.19 29.80
CA GLY A 218 12.19 -5.18 30.14
C GLY A 218 11.70 -3.98 30.94
N LEU A 219 12.53 -2.94 31.11
CA LEU A 219 12.09 -1.66 31.69
C LEU A 219 11.39 -0.80 30.62
N ASN A 220 10.45 0.02 31.08
CA ASN A 220 9.80 1.03 30.27
C ASN A 220 10.53 2.36 30.49
N GLU A 221 10.89 3.02 29.40
CA GLU A 221 11.60 4.30 29.41
C GLU A 221 10.76 5.35 28.69
N MET A 222 10.77 6.57 29.22
CA MET A 222 10.11 7.73 28.64
C MET A 222 11.11 8.90 28.62
N ILE A 223 11.29 9.48 27.45
CA ILE A 223 12.07 10.70 27.24
C ILE A 223 11.08 11.81 26.92
N THR A 224 11.09 12.87 27.72
CA THR A 224 10.26 14.05 27.52
C THR A 224 11.10 15.12 26.83
N LEU A 225 10.60 15.64 25.72
CA LEU A 225 11.12 16.83 25.07
C LEU A 225 10.13 17.97 25.24
N LYS A 226 10.64 19.17 25.52
CA LYS A 226 9.87 20.41 25.55
C LYS A 226 10.44 21.41 24.56
N HIS A 227 9.58 22.27 24.07
CA HIS A 227 9.99 23.38 23.23
C HIS A 227 10.57 24.50 24.11
N LEU A 228 11.87 24.76 23.99
CA LEU A 228 12.57 25.83 24.71
C LEU A 228 13.27 26.74 23.69
N GLY A 229 12.86 28.01 23.63
CA GLY A 229 13.42 28.99 22.70
C GLY A 229 13.21 28.58 21.24
N ASP A 230 14.30 28.22 20.58
CA ASP A 230 14.37 27.95 19.13
C ASP A 230 14.27 26.46 18.77
N GLY A 231 13.96 25.56 19.71
CA GLY A 231 13.83 24.15 19.39
C GLY A 231 13.37 23.22 20.51
N TRP A 232 13.34 21.93 20.17
CA TRP A 232 12.95 20.86 21.09
C TRP A 232 14.18 20.28 21.77
N VAL A 233 14.18 20.30 23.11
CA VAL A 233 15.27 19.77 23.92
C VAL A 233 14.77 18.75 24.92
N VAL A 234 15.65 17.82 25.30
CA VAL A 234 15.35 16.82 26.33
C VAL A 234 15.21 17.53 27.68
N ASP A 235 14.04 17.41 28.30
CA ASP A 235 13.70 17.96 29.61
C ASP A 235 13.92 16.90 30.70
N GLU A 236 13.40 15.69 30.47
CA GLU A 236 13.40 14.63 31.47
C GLU A 236 13.56 13.24 30.85
N ARG A 237 14.18 12.33 31.61
CA ARG A 237 14.17 10.89 31.33
C ARG A 237 13.66 10.14 32.54
N GLU A 238 12.60 9.37 32.36
CA GLU A 238 12.03 8.52 33.40
C GLU A 238 12.14 7.05 33.02
N GLN A 239 12.43 6.21 34.02
CA GLN A 239 12.41 4.75 33.87
C GLN A 239 11.46 4.14 34.90
N LYS A 240 10.69 3.14 34.48
CA LYS A 240 9.74 2.41 35.32
C LYS A 240 9.84 0.91 35.05
N GLN A 241 9.54 0.12 36.07
CA GLN A 241 9.44 -1.32 35.89
C GLN A 241 8.30 -1.64 34.91
N GLY A 242 8.62 -2.43 33.88
CA GLY A 242 7.67 -2.94 32.91
C GLY A 242 7.58 -4.46 32.96
N LYS A 243 6.72 -5.03 32.10
CA LYS A 243 6.69 -6.48 31.89
C LYS A 243 7.74 -6.90 30.87
N LYS A 244 8.44 -8.00 31.15
CA LYS A 244 9.32 -8.64 30.16
C LYS A 244 8.46 -9.14 28.99
N MET A 245 8.79 -8.73 27.77
CA MET A 245 8.07 -9.14 26.57
C MET A 245 8.65 -10.43 26.01
N SER A 246 7.76 -11.26 25.46
CA SER A 246 8.12 -12.49 24.76
C SER A 246 8.77 -12.18 23.42
N GLU A 247 9.80 -12.95 23.06
CA GLU A 247 10.48 -12.89 21.75
C GLU A 247 9.61 -13.49 20.65
N GLN A 248 8.66 -12.71 20.13
CA GLN A 248 7.67 -13.19 19.18
C GLN A 248 7.77 -12.54 17.79
N ILE A 249 8.49 -11.43 17.67
CA ILE A 249 8.66 -10.69 16.41
C ILE A 249 10.07 -10.92 15.85
N LEU A 250 10.15 -11.22 14.55
CA LEU A 250 11.41 -11.39 13.85
C LEU A 250 12.13 -10.05 13.72
N SER A 251 13.46 -10.05 13.80
CA SER A 251 14.23 -8.81 13.89
C SER A 251 14.23 -7.95 12.62
N TYR A 252 13.88 -8.51 11.46
CA TYR A 252 13.75 -7.75 10.22
C TYR A 252 12.44 -6.96 10.12
N MET A 253 11.43 -7.34 10.93
CA MET A 253 10.12 -6.69 11.05
C MET A 253 10.17 -5.47 11.98
#